data_AF-A0A671R1C3-F1
#
_entry.id   AF-A0A671R1C3-F1
#
_cell.length_a   1.000
_cell.length_b   1.000
_cell.length_c   1.000
_cell.angle_alpha   90.00
_cell.angle_beta   90.00
_cell.angle_gamma   90.00
#
_symmetry.space_group_name_H-M   'P 1'
#
loop_
_entity.id
_entity.type
_entity.pdbx_description
1 polymer ?
#
loop_
_entity_poly.entity_id
_entity_poly.type
_entity_poly.pdbx_seq_one_letter_code
_entity_poly.pdbx_strand_id
1 'polypeptide(L)'
;KTTQMIMRPDDANIVGNVHGGTILKMIEEAGCIIGTRHCNTQTGDRCVAALARVERTDFLHPMFIGEVAHVSAEITYTSKHSVEVQVNVLSENIVTGAKKLTNKAALWYVPFSLQNVAKIIEVPPIEYSGPEQEEAGKKRYEAQKLERLETKERNGEIIMSVSLPDRQTKEPYTVAFSQSSLIHLIGPSDCTLHGFVHGGVTMKLMDEVAGIVAACHCKTNIVTASVDAINFHRKIKKGCVITISGRMTFTSNKSMEIEVLVDADPLVEAEKGKYRAVTAFFTYISLDKDNKPLPVPPLKLEGEEEQKRFEEGKARYLQNKAKRLADKERQQ
;
A
#
# COMPACT_ATOMS: atom_id res chain seq x y z
N LYS A 1 0.82 17.24 12.04
CA LYS A 1 0.07 16.83 13.27
C LYS A 1 0.40 15.37 13.56
N THR A 2 0.47 14.97 14.83
CA THR A 2 0.84 13.62 15.23
C THR A 2 -0.37 12.87 15.81
N THR A 3 -0.65 11.70 15.28
CA THR A 3 -1.60 10.73 15.85
C THR A 3 -0.81 9.64 16.56
N GLN A 4 -1.29 9.18 17.71
CA GLN A 4 -0.67 8.12 18.49
C GLN A 4 -1.65 6.97 18.72
N MET A 5 -1.17 5.74 18.60
CA MET A 5 -1.96 4.54 18.87
C MET A 5 -1.08 3.46 19.50
N ILE A 6 -1.55 2.82 20.57
CA ILE A 6 -0.90 1.62 21.12
C ILE A 6 -1.26 0.41 20.26
N MET A 7 -0.26 -0.38 19.88
CA MET A 7 -0.44 -1.58 19.05
C MET A 7 -1.00 -2.72 19.87
N ARG A 8 -2.13 -3.27 19.42
CA ARG A 8 -2.89 -4.32 20.10
C ARG A 8 -2.66 -5.68 19.46
N PRO A 9 -3.07 -6.78 20.11
CA PRO A 9 -3.00 -8.11 19.49
C PRO A 9 -3.69 -8.19 18.12
N ASP A 10 -4.80 -7.49 17.92
CA ASP A 10 -5.53 -7.46 16.64
C ASP A 10 -4.76 -6.77 15.49
N ASP A 11 -3.71 -6.02 15.82
CA ASP A 11 -2.89 -5.27 14.86
C ASP A 11 -1.71 -6.09 14.31
N ALA A 12 -1.47 -7.28 14.85
CA ALA A 12 -0.25 -8.04 14.68
C ALA A 12 -0.48 -9.51 14.33
N ASN A 13 0.55 -10.13 13.75
CA ASN A 13 0.55 -11.55 13.48
C ASN A 13 0.72 -12.39 14.77
N ILE A 14 0.65 -13.72 14.65
CA ILE A 14 0.69 -14.65 15.79
C ILE A 14 1.97 -14.60 16.63
N VAL A 15 3.06 -13.98 16.14
CA VAL A 15 4.30 -13.78 16.90
C VAL A 15 4.48 -12.34 17.38
N GLY A 16 3.47 -11.49 17.17
CA GLY A 16 3.40 -10.13 17.69
C GLY A 16 4.03 -9.04 16.81
N ASN A 17 4.40 -9.33 15.56
CA ASN A 17 4.80 -8.29 14.62
C ASN A 17 3.55 -7.61 14.05
N VAL A 18 3.48 -6.27 14.15
CA VAL A 18 2.40 -5.47 13.57
C VAL A 18 2.36 -5.66 12.06
N HIS A 19 1.17 -5.84 11.50
CA HIS A 19 0.96 -6.00 10.06
C HIS A 19 1.29 -4.71 9.30
N GLY A 20 1.92 -4.83 8.13
CA GLY A 20 2.23 -3.69 7.27
C GLY A 20 0.95 -2.94 6.88
N GLY A 21 -0.13 -3.67 6.63
CA GLY A 21 -1.46 -3.14 6.33
C GLY A 21 -2.04 -2.25 7.43
N THR A 22 -1.79 -2.58 8.70
CA THR A 22 -2.20 -1.74 9.84
C THR A 22 -1.47 -0.39 9.78
N ILE A 23 -0.16 -0.42 9.54
CA ILE A 23 0.65 0.80 9.42
C ILE A 23 0.21 1.63 8.20
N LEU A 24 -0.01 1.00 7.04
CA LEU A 24 -0.49 1.67 5.82
C LEU A 24 -1.84 2.35 6.03
N LYS A 25 -2.75 1.71 6.78
CA LYS A 25 -4.03 2.30 7.14
C LYS A 25 -3.86 3.55 8.01
N MET A 26 -3.03 3.50 9.06
CA MET A 26 -2.75 4.66 9.90
C MET A 26 -2.09 5.81 9.12
N ILE A 27 -1.19 5.49 8.20
CA ILE A 27 -0.55 6.47 7.30
C ILE A 27 -1.59 7.18 6.44
N GLU A 28 -2.52 6.41 5.84
CA GLU A 28 -3.57 6.97 4.99
C GLU A 28 -4.56 7.83 5.77
N GLU A 29 -4.96 7.41 6.96
CA GLU A 29 -5.84 8.19 7.84
C GLU A 29 -5.20 9.53 8.20
N ALA A 30 -3.92 9.53 8.61
CA ALA A 30 -3.19 10.76 8.93
C ALA A 30 -3.08 11.70 7.72
N GLY A 31 -2.79 11.15 6.54
CA GLY A 31 -2.71 11.92 5.30
C GLY A 31 -4.05 12.49 4.85
N CYS A 32 -5.12 11.69 4.92
CA CYS A 32 -6.48 12.10 4.58
C CYS A 32 -6.95 13.23 5.49
N ILE A 33 -6.68 13.14 6.80
CA ILE A 33 -7.06 14.15 7.79
C ILE A 33 -6.37 15.49 7.52
N ILE A 34 -5.06 15.50 7.27
CA ILE A 34 -4.34 16.75 7.02
C ILE A 34 -4.68 17.34 5.65
N GLY A 35 -4.76 16.52 4.61
CA GLY A 35 -5.12 16.95 3.26
C GLY A 35 -6.55 17.51 3.20
N THR A 36 -7.53 16.81 3.79
CA THR A 36 -8.91 17.29 3.85
C THR A 36 -9.01 18.60 4.62
N ARG A 37 -8.32 18.71 5.76
CA ARG A 37 -8.31 19.97 6.54
C ARG A 37 -7.76 21.13 5.72
N HIS A 38 -6.64 20.92 5.03
CA HIS A 38 -6.00 21.94 4.20
C HIS A 38 -6.89 22.41 3.05
N CYS A 39 -7.50 21.47 2.32
CA CYS A 39 -8.37 21.80 1.19
C CYS A 39 -9.68 22.51 1.60
N ASN A 40 -9.99 22.61 2.90
CA ASN A 40 -11.15 23.32 3.43
C ASN A 40 -10.77 24.61 4.19
N THR A 41 -9.53 25.11 4.04
CA THR A 41 -9.07 26.37 4.66
C THR A 41 -9.65 27.62 4.01
N GLN A 42 -9.96 27.56 2.71
CA GLN A 42 -10.58 28.66 1.97
C GLN A 42 -12.12 28.58 2.01
N THR A 43 -12.77 29.73 1.85
CA THR A 43 -14.23 29.81 1.68
C THR A 43 -14.63 29.27 0.31
N GLY A 44 -15.41 28.19 0.27
CA GLY A 44 -15.86 27.59 -0.98
C GLY A 44 -16.58 26.25 -0.77
N ASP A 45 -16.71 25.49 -1.85
CA ASP A 45 -17.28 24.14 -1.83
C ASP A 45 -16.50 23.26 -0.83
N ARG A 46 -17.20 22.76 0.17
CA ARG A 46 -16.62 21.77 1.10
C ARG A 46 -16.17 20.54 0.32
N CYS A 47 -15.04 19.96 0.71
CA CYS A 47 -14.46 18.80 0.00
C CYS A 47 -13.89 17.75 0.95
N VAL A 48 -13.62 16.55 0.41
CA VAL A 48 -12.86 15.48 1.06
C VAL A 48 -11.70 15.07 0.17
N ALA A 49 -10.50 14.97 0.76
CA ALA A 49 -9.30 14.52 0.08
C ALA A 49 -9.34 12.99 -0.06
N ALA A 50 -9.39 12.49 -1.29
CA ALA A 50 -9.34 11.06 -1.56
C ALA A 50 -7.92 10.66 -1.97
N LEU A 51 -7.44 9.54 -1.45
CA LEU A 51 -6.14 8.99 -1.81
C LEU A 51 -6.14 8.59 -3.29
N ALA A 52 -5.17 9.12 -4.04
CA ALA A 52 -4.99 8.82 -5.46
C ALA A 52 -3.76 7.93 -5.72
N ARG A 53 -2.69 8.14 -4.96
CA ARG A 53 -1.43 7.40 -5.11
C ARG A 53 -0.66 7.32 -3.80
N VAL A 54 0.00 6.19 -3.58
CA VAL A 54 1.02 6.00 -2.54
C VAL A 54 2.34 5.75 -3.25
N GLU A 55 3.35 6.56 -2.98
CA GLU A 55 4.70 6.28 -3.46
C GLU A 55 5.27 5.05 -2.78
N ARG A 56 6.31 4.46 -3.37
CA ARG A 56 6.99 3.32 -2.76
C ARG A 56 7.35 3.61 -1.30
N THR A 57 7.07 2.66 -0.43
CA THR A 57 7.32 2.76 1.00
C THR A 57 8.07 1.53 1.50
N ASP A 58 9.10 1.76 2.32
CA ASP A 58 9.91 0.70 2.93
C ASP A 58 9.63 0.66 4.45
N PHE A 59 9.46 -0.55 4.99
CA PHE A 59 9.35 -0.81 6.42
C PHE A 59 10.75 -1.05 6.98
N LEU A 60 11.30 -0.03 7.61
CA LEU A 60 12.70 0.02 8.05
C LEU A 60 12.93 -0.85 9.28
N HIS A 61 12.00 -0.78 10.24
CA HIS A 61 12.06 -1.51 11.50
C HIS A 61 10.69 -2.11 11.82
N PRO A 62 10.65 -3.36 12.35
CA PRO A 62 9.40 -3.95 12.80
C PRO A 62 8.84 -3.18 14.00
N MET A 63 7.52 -3.18 14.10
CA MET A 63 6.77 -2.70 15.25
C MET A 63 6.09 -3.89 15.92
N PHE A 64 5.94 -3.83 17.24
CA PHE A 64 5.43 -4.95 18.03
C PHE A 64 4.21 -4.57 18.86
N ILE A 65 3.41 -5.58 19.26
CA ILE A 65 2.33 -5.42 20.24
C ILE A 65 2.87 -4.72 21.49
N GLY A 66 2.11 -3.74 22.00
CA GLY A 66 2.45 -2.95 23.19
C GLY A 66 3.33 -1.73 22.91
N GLU A 67 3.94 -1.62 21.71
CA GLU A 67 4.59 -0.38 21.29
C GLU A 67 3.54 0.67 20.90
N VAL A 68 3.89 1.95 21.02
CA VAL A 68 3.08 3.07 20.56
C VAL A 68 3.56 3.50 19.18
N ALA A 69 2.67 3.49 18.19
CA ALA A 69 2.89 4.08 16.88
C ALA A 69 2.65 5.60 16.96
N HIS A 70 3.65 6.39 16.59
CA HIS A 70 3.56 7.83 16.40
C HIS A 70 3.55 8.14 14.91
N VAL A 71 2.44 8.65 14.41
CA VAL A 71 2.24 8.94 12.98
C VAL A 71 2.18 10.45 12.79
N SER A 72 3.23 11.03 12.22
CA SER A 72 3.31 12.46 11.92
C SER A 72 3.13 12.69 10.42
N ALA A 73 2.13 13.47 10.04
CA ALA A 73 1.87 13.86 8.66
C ALA A 73 2.11 15.36 8.43
N GLU A 74 2.69 15.68 7.28
CA GLU A 74 3.04 17.03 6.81
C GLU A 74 2.72 17.17 5.32
N ILE A 75 2.13 18.30 4.93
CA ILE A 75 1.91 18.63 3.51
C ILE A 75 3.21 19.21 2.97
N THR A 76 3.79 18.57 1.96
CA THR A 76 5.11 18.96 1.43
C THR A 76 5.05 19.64 0.08
N TYR A 77 3.93 19.51 -0.64
CA TYR A 77 3.72 20.16 -1.92
C TYR A 77 2.24 20.22 -2.29
N THR A 78 1.83 21.27 -2.99
CA THR A 78 0.49 21.38 -3.59
C THR A 78 0.60 21.70 -5.08
N SER A 79 -0.03 20.88 -5.92
CA SER A 79 -0.32 21.26 -7.31
C SER A 79 -1.69 21.95 -7.38
N LYS A 80 -2.12 22.33 -8.59
CA LYS A 80 -3.47 22.88 -8.81
C LYS A 80 -4.60 21.97 -8.27
N HIS A 81 -4.43 20.64 -8.32
CA HIS A 81 -5.49 19.68 -8.03
C HIS A 81 -5.04 18.51 -7.14
N SER A 82 -3.83 18.55 -6.59
CA SER A 82 -3.33 17.48 -5.74
C SER A 82 -2.50 18.00 -4.58
N VAL A 83 -2.54 17.26 -3.47
CA VAL A 83 -1.74 17.51 -2.26
C VAL A 83 -0.77 16.36 -2.10
N GLU A 84 0.52 16.65 -1.99
CA GLU A 84 1.53 15.70 -1.51
C GLU A 84 1.59 15.76 0.01
N VAL A 85 1.47 14.59 0.66
CA VAL A 85 1.62 14.45 2.09
C VAL A 85 2.74 13.46 2.39
N GLN A 86 3.74 13.88 3.15
CA GLN A 86 4.74 12.98 3.72
C GLN A 86 4.32 12.56 5.12
N VAL A 87 4.49 11.28 5.40
CA VAL A 87 4.14 10.67 6.69
C VAL A 87 5.33 9.90 7.21
N ASN A 88 5.71 10.19 8.47
CA ASN A 88 6.69 9.42 9.21
C ASN A 88 5.98 8.63 10.30
N VAL A 89 6.35 7.35 10.47
CA VAL A 89 5.88 6.49 11.54
C VAL A 89 7.06 6.09 12.41
N LEU A 90 6.95 6.36 13.72
CA LEU A 90 7.91 5.92 14.73
C LEU A 90 7.22 4.91 15.65
N SER A 91 7.90 3.83 16.01
CA SER A 91 7.50 3.02 17.16
C SER A 91 8.20 3.50 18.42
N GLU A 92 7.50 3.47 19.54
CA GLU A 92 8.02 3.71 20.88
C GLU A 92 7.71 2.52 21.78
N ASN A 93 8.76 1.94 22.35
CA ASN A 93 8.61 1.02 23.46
C ASN A 93 8.43 1.84 24.75
N ILE A 94 7.21 1.86 25.28
CA ILE A 94 6.86 2.69 26.45
C ILE A 94 7.45 2.19 27.77
N VAL A 95 7.99 0.98 27.82
CA VAL A 95 8.68 0.44 29.00
C VAL A 95 10.15 0.87 29.02
N THR A 96 10.82 0.83 27.87
CA THR A 96 12.26 1.16 27.77
C THR A 96 12.52 2.59 27.31
N GLY A 97 11.52 3.29 26.78
CA GLY A 97 11.62 4.60 26.15
C GLY A 97 12.26 4.59 24.75
N ALA A 98 12.64 3.42 24.22
CA ALA A 98 13.32 3.32 22.94
C ALA A 98 12.39 3.69 21.78
N LYS A 99 12.88 4.54 20.85
CA LYS A 99 12.15 4.96 19.65
C LYS A 99 12.85 4.52 18.38
N LYS A 100 12.10 4.05 17.39
CA LYS A 100 12.61 3.59 16.09
C LYS A 100 11.76 4.14 14.96
N LEU A 101 12.39 4.63 13.90
CA LEU A 101 11.68 4.98 12.67
C LEU A 101 11.28 3.70 11.95
N THR A 102 9.98 3.44 11.84
CA THR A 102 9.48 2.22 11.22
C THR A 102 9.16 2.42 9.75
N ASN A 103 8.63 3.58 9.38
CA ASN A 103 8.20 3.84 8.01
C ASN A 103 8.29 5.32 7.63
N LYS A 104 8.59 5.56 6.35
CA LYS A 104 8.38 6.84 5.67
C LYS A 104 7.54 6.59 4.42
N ALA A 105 6.54 7.41 4.20
CA ALA A 105 5.66 7.32 3.04
C ALA A 105 5.35 8.70 2.47
N ALA A 106 5.15 8.76 1.16
CA ALA A 106 4.62 9.93 0.46
C ALA A 106 3.31 9.53 -0.24
N LEU A 107 2.28 10.35 -0.06
CA LEU A 107 0.92 10.08 -0.53
C LEU A 107 0.42 11.29 -1.32
N TRP A 108 -0.31 11.02 -2.40
CA TRP A 108 -0.97 12.04 -3.20
C TRP A 108 -2.47 11.95 -3.04
N TYR A 109 -3.07 13.07 -2.63
CA TYR A 109 -4.52 13.20 -2.47
C TYR A 109 -5.10 14.15 -3.50
N VAL A 110 -6.36 13.92 -3.87
CA VAL A 110 -7.15 14.79 -4.75
C VAL A 110 -8.46 15.15 -4.03
N PRO A 111 -8.78 16.44 -3.83
CA PRO A 111 -10.02 16.83 -3.17
C PRO A 111 -11.22 16.77 -4.11
N PHE A 112 -12.28 16.10 -3.65
CA PHE A 112 -13.57 16.04 -4.34
C PHE A 112 -14.64 16.81 -3.58
N SER A 113 -15.48 17.55 -4.31
CA SER A 113 -16.58 18.32 -3.71
C SER A 113 -17.53 17.41 -2.93
N LEU A 114 -17.99 17.90 -1.77
CA LEU A 114 -19.00 17.24 -0.96
C LEU A 114 -20.34 17.16 -1.70
N GLN A 115 -20.66 18.18 -2.51
CA GLN A 115 -21.92 18.32 -3.22
C GLN A 115 -21.93 17.59 -4.57
N ASN A 116 -20.79 17.56 -5.25
CA ASN A 116 -20.62 16.86 -6.52
C ASN A 116 -19.33 16.02 -6.52
N VAL A 117 -19.46 14.72 -6.27
CA VAL A 117 -18.33 13.79 -6.14
C VAL A 117 -17.49 13.60 -7.42
N ALA A 118 -17.98 14.09 -8.58
CA ALA A 118 -17.23 14.12 -9.83
C ALA A 118 -16.40 15.42 -10.00
N LYS A 119 -16.70 16.47 -9.23
CA LYS A 119 -15.99 17.75 -9.28
C LYS A 119 -14.74 17.70 -8.40
N ILE A 120 -13.58 17.86 -9.04
CA ILE A 120 -12.30 18.09 -8.37
C ILE A 120 -12.24 19.55 -7.93
N ILE A 121 -11.81 19.80 -6.70
CA ILE A 121 -11.62 21.14 -6.14
C ILE A 121 -10.17 21.60 -6.35
N GLU A 122 -9.94 22.90 -6.54
CA GLU A 122 -8.58 23.45 -6.58
C GLU A 122 -7.98 23.43 -5.19
N VAL A 123 -6.70 23.06 -5.10
CA VAL A 123 -5.99 22.93 -3.84
C VAL A 123 -5.42 24.31 -3.45
N PRO A 124 -5.69 24.82 -2.23
CA PRO A 124 -5.05 26.02 -1.73
C PRO A 124 -3.51 25.89 -1.75
N PRO A 125 -2.76 26.92 -2.19
CA PRO A 125 -1.30 26.88 -2.11
C PRO A 125 -0.83 26.83 -0.64
N ILE A 126 0.33 26.24 -0.42
CA ILE A 126 1.02 26.29 0.88
C ILE A 126 2.14 27.33 0.85
N GLU A 127 2.50 27.84 2.02
CA GLU A 127 3.73 28.62 2.20
C GLU A 127 4.91 27.66 2.32
N TYR A 128 5.89 27.80 1.43
CA TYR A 128 7.13 27.03 1.47
C TYR A 128 8.18 27.75 2.32
N SER A 129 9.04 26.97 2.99
CA SER A 129 10.18 27.50 3.74
C SER A 129 11.23 28.17 2.84
N GLY A 130 11.28 27.80 1.55
CA GLY A 130 12.15 28.38 0.54
C GLY A 130 11.90 27.79 -0.85
N PRO A 131 12.48 28.38 -1.91
CA PRO A 131 12.26 27.97 -3.29
C PRO A 131 12.75 26.53 -3.57
N GLU A 132 13.78 26.06 -2.86
CA GLU A 132 14.30 24.69 -3.00
C GLU A 132 13.26 23.64 -2.59
N GLN A 133 12.45 23.91 -1.57
CA GLN A 133 11.39 23.00 -1.12
C GLN A 133 10.30 22.86 -2.18
N GLU A 134 9.89 23.99 -2.76
CA GLU A 134 8.89 24.03 -3.84
C GLU A 134 9.41 23.33 -5.10
N GLU A 135 10.65 23.60 -5.50
CA GLU A 135 11.26 22.97 -6.68
C GLU A 135 11.42 21.45 -6.49
N ALA A 136 11.85 21.00 -5.32
CA ALA A 136 11.92 19.59 -5.00
C ALA A 136 10.54 18.92 -5.02
N GLY A 137 9.51 19.59 -4.48
CA GLY A 137 8.12 19.14 -4.54
C GLY A 137 7.59 19.04 -5.96
N LYS A 138 7.85 20.06 -6.79
CA LYS A 138 7.47 20.07 -8.20
C LYS A 138 8.15 18.94 -8.98
N LYS A 139 9.44 18.69 -8.73
CA LYS A 139 10.17 17.57 -9.35
C LYS A 139 9.55 16.22 -8.99
N ARG A 140 9.15 16.00 -7.73
CA ARG A 140 8.44 14.78 -7.31
C ARG A 140 7.07 14.67 -7.97
N TYR A 141 6.33 15.78 -8.05
CA TYR A 141 5.04 15.84 -8.74
C TYR A 141 5.14 15.45 -10.23
N GLU A 142 6.15 15.96 -10.94
CA GLU A 142 6.34 15.64 -12.35
C GLU A 142 6.79 14.18 -12.54
N ALA A 143 7.68 13.68 -11.68
CA ALA A 143 8.14 12.29 -11.71
C ALA A 143 6.97 11.30 -11.54
N GLN A 144 6.11 11.48 -10.52
CA GLN A 144 4.96 10.58 -10.33
C GLN A 144 3.93 10.68 -11.46
N LYS A 145 3.79 11.86 -12.06
CA LYS A 145 2.85 12.08 -13.17
C LYS A 145 3.30 11.33 -14.42
N LEU A 146 4.62 11.33 -14.69
CA LEU A 146 5.22 10.59 -15.79
C LEU A 146 5.07 9.07 -15.59
N GLU A 147 5.44 8.56 -14.42
CA GLU A 147 5.34 7.13 -14.09
C GLU A 147 3.89 6.60 -14.22
N ARG A 148 2.90 7.42 -13.87
CA ARG A 148 1.48 7.09 -14.04
C ARG A 148 1.03 6.96 -15.49
N LEU A 149 1.65 7.68 -16.41
CA LEU A 149 1.32 7.59 -17.84
C LEU A 149 1.86 6.27 -18.41
N GLU A 150 3.06 5.87 -17.99
CA GLU A 150 3.71 4.62 -18.41
C GLU A 150 3.01 3.37 -17.85
N THR A 151 2.42 3.47 -16.66
CA THR A 151 1.78 2.34 -15.97
C THR A 151 0.28 2.17 -16.28
N LYS A 152 -0.30 3.05 -17.11
CA LYS A 152 -1.74 3.11 -17.36
C LYS A 152 -2.31 1.90 -18.12
N GLU A 153 -1.45 1.06 -18.71
CA GLU A 153 -1.83 -0.01 -19.65
C GLU A 153 -1.90 -1.45 -19.08
N ARG A 154 -1.67 -1.70 -17.78
CA ARG A 154 -1.64 -3.09 -17.23
C ARG A 154 -2.95 -3.57 -16.57
N ASN A 155 -4.10 -3.25 -17.14
CA ASN A 155 -5.40 -3.46 -16.47
C ASN A 155 -6.24 -4.65 -16.98
N GLY A 156 -5.64 -5.62 -17.68
CA GLY A 156 -6.38 -6.70 -18.37
C GLY A 156 -6.53 -8.04 -17.63
N GLU A 157 -5.66 -8.38 -16.68
CA GLU A 157 -5.62 -9.76 -16.15
C GLU A 157 -6.49 -9.98 -14.93
N ILE A 158 -7.40 -10.96 -14.98
CA ILE A 158 -8.17 -11.43 -13.82
C ILE A 158 -7.45 -12.63 -13.22
N ILE A 159 -7.05 -12.55 -11.94
CA ILE A 159 -6.56 -13.72 -11.20
C ILE A 159 -7.78 -14.50 -10.67
N MET A 160 -7.86 -15.79 -11.05
CA MET A 160 -8.90 -16.69 -10.55
C MET A 160 -8.74 -16.95 -9.05
N SER A 161 -9.85 -17.03 -8.33
CA SER A 161 -9.83 -17.43 -6.92
C SER A 161 -9.39 -18.89 -6.79
N VAL A 162 -8.52 -19.16 -5.81
CA VAL A 162 -8.04 -20.52 -5.51
C VAL A 162 -8.81 -21.04 -4.30
N SER A 163 -9.36 -22.25 -4.42
CA SER A 163 -10.05 -22.93 -3.32
C SER A 163 -9.06 -23.77 -2.49
N LEU A 164 -9.33 -23.94 -1.19
CA LEU A 164 -8.47 -24.76 -0.30
C LEU A 164 -8.23 -26.20 -0.77
N PRO A 165 -9.23 -26.93 -1.30
CA PRO A 165 -9.01 -28.27 -1.86
C PRO A 165 -8.07 -28.25 -3.07
N ASP A 166 -8.17 -27.22 -3.92
CA ASP A 166 -7.31 -27.08 -5.09
C ASP A 166 -5.84 -26.87 -4.69
N ARG A 167 -5.57 -26.07 -3.65
CA ARG A 167 -4.20 -25.82 -3.13
C ARG A 167 -3.46 -27.10 -2.76
N GLN A 168 -4.13 -28.05 -2.08
CA GLN A 168 -3.48 -29.28 -1.60
C GLN A 168 -3.00 -30.18 -2.76
N THR A 169 -3.55 -29.99 -3.95
CA THR A 169 -3.17 -30.74 -5.15
C THR A 169 -2.02 -30.08 -5.92
N LYS A 170 -1.64 -28.83 -5.59
CA LYS A 170 -0.54 -28.13 -6.27
C LYS A 170 0.81 -28.52 -5.72
N GLU A 171 1.82 -28.55 -6.60
CA GLU A 171 3.20 -28.82 -6.20
C GLU A 171 3.73 -27.70 -5.28
N PRO A 172 4.41 -28.03 -4.16
CA PRO A 172 5.00 -27.02 -3.29
C PRO A 172 5.96 -26.07 -4.02
N TYR A 173 5.92 -24.81 -3.58
CA TYR A 173 6.76 -23.70 -4.09
C TYR A 173 6.45 -23.24 -5.51
N THR A 174 5.31 -23.66 -6.10
CA THR A 174 4.76 -23.07 -7.32
C THR A 174 3.95 -21.81 -7.00
N VAL A 175 3.67 -20.99 -8.02
CA VAL A 175 2.76 -19.83 -7.86
C VAL A 175 1.37 -20.30 -7.40
N ALA A 176 0.83 -21.33 -8.05
CA ALA A 176 -0.50 -21.88 -7.74
C ALA A 176 -0.62 -22.39 -6.29
N PHE A 177 0.46 -22.95 -5.72
CA PHE A 177 0.48 -23.41 -4.33
C PHE A 177 0.29 -22.28 -3.32
N SER A 178 0.87 -21.11 -3.57
CA SER A 178 0.81 -19.97 -2.65
C SER A 178 -0.32 -18.98 -2.96
N GLN A 179 -0.85 -18.99 -4.19
CA GLN A 179 -1.91 -18.09 -4.63
C GLN A 179 -3.11 -18.12 -3.67
N SER A 180 -3.60 -16.93 -3.33
CA SER A 180 -4.65 -16.72 -2.34
C SER A 180 -5.57 -15.58 -2.78
N SER A 181 -6.81 -15.63 -2.31
CA SER A 181 -7.77 -14.55 -2.54
C SER A 181 -8.64 -14.31 -1.32
N LEU A 182 -9.06 -13.07 -1.12
CA LEU A 182 -10.02 -12.64 -0.11
C LEU A 182 -11.19 -11.93 -0.80
N ILE A 183 -12.41 -12.23 -0.37
CA ILE A 183 -13.62 -11.55 -0.84
C ILE A 183 -14.17 -10.74 0.32
N HIS A 184 -14.40 -9.44 0.10
CA HIS A 184 -14.90 -8.52 1.13
C HIS A 184 -16.08 -7.73 0.60
N LEU A 185 -17.19 -7.72 1.36
CA LEU A 185 -18.33 -6.84 1.08
C LEU A 185 -18.06 -5.48 1.69
N ILE A 186 -18.06 -4.43 0.87
CA ILE A 186 -17.82 -3.07 1.36
C ILE A 186 -18.98 -2.59 2.22
N GLY A 187 -18.71 -2.46 3.52
CA GLY A 187 -19.65 -1.95 4.51
C GLY A 187 -19.56 -0.43 4.71
N PRO A 188 -20.48 0.16 5.50
CA PRO A 188 -20.44 1.58 5.84
C PRO A 188 -19.15 2.02 6.55
N SER A 189 -18.59 1.19 7.43
CA SER A 189 -17.34 1.48 8.17
C SER A 189 -16.10 1.53 7.29
N ASP A 190 -16.16 0.92 6.11
CA ASP A 190 -15.05 0.91 5.14
C ASP A 190 -15.00 2.22 4.34
N CYS A 191 -16.10 2.99 4.35
CA CYS A 191 -16.30 4.10 3.46
C CYS A 191 -16.12 5.46 4.14
N THR A 192 -15.64 6.40 3.34
CA THR A 192 -15.76 7.85 3.56
C THR A 192 -17.24 8.27 3.62
N LEU A 193 -17.48 9.52 4.05
CA LEU A 193 -18.83 10.11 4.11
C LEU A 193 -19.61 10.00 2.79
N HIS A 194 -18.92 9.97 1.65
CA HIS A 194 -19.53 9.83 0.31
C HIS A 194 -19.87 8.42 -0.12
N GLY A 195 -19.61 7.42 0.73
CA GLY A 195 -19.80 6.03 0.36
C GLY A 195 -18.73 5.49 -0.59
N PHE A 196 -17.54 6.10 -0.63
CA PHE A 196 -16.36 5.50 -1.29
C PHE A 196 -15.40 4.93 -0.26
N VAL A 197 -14.79 3.78 -0.56
CA VAL A 197 -13.84 3.09 0.32
C VAL A 197 -12.62 3.97 0.64
N HIS A 198 -12.19 3.97 1.90
CA HIS A 198 -10.92 4.58 2.31
C HIS A 198 -9.73 3.81 1.73
N GLY A 199 -8.71 4.52 1.27
CA GLY A 199 -7.52 3.88 0.70
C GLY A 199 -6.82 2.95 1.69
N GLY A 200 -6.80 3.32 2.97
CA GLY A 200 -6.22 2.50 4.05
C GLY A 200 -6.91 1.15 4.24
N VAL A 201 -8.23 1.07 4.03
CA VAL A 201 -8.97 -0.19 4.11
C VAL A 201 -8.54 -1.13 2.99
N THR A 202 -8.47 -0.62 1.75
CA THR A 202 -8.01 -1.41 0.60
C THR A 202 -6.57 -1.88 0.80
N MET A 203 -5.65 -1.02 1.23
CA MET A 203 -4.24 -1.40 1.47
C MET A 203 -4.10 -2.43 2.59
N LYS A 204 -4.89 -2.35 3.65
CA LYS A 204 -4.90 -3.36 4.72
C LYS A 204 -5.30 -4.74 4.19
N LEU A 205 -6.38 -4.81 3.41
CA LEU A 205 -6.83 -6.07 2.80
C LEU A 205 -5.83 -6.62 1.77
N MET A 206 -5.14 -5.74 1.03
CA MET A 206 -4.07 -6.14 0.12
C MET A 206 -2.89 -6.76 0.86
N ASP A 207 -2.46 -6.14 1.96
CA ASP A 207 -1.38 -6.67 2.80
C ASP A 207 -1.78 -8.00 3.46
N GLU A 208 -3.02 -8.15 3.92
CA GLU A 208 -3.52 -9.43 4.46
C GLU A 208 -3.39 -10.56 3.43
N VAL A 209 -3.84 -10.34 2.19
CA VAL A 209 -3.72 -11.35 1.13
C VAL A 209 -2.26 -11.61 0.77
N ALA A 210 -1.43 -10.59 0.64
CA ALA A 210 0.00 -10.76 0.38
C ALA A 210 0.69 -11.54 1.51
N GLY A 211 0.36 -11.25 2.76
CA GLY A 211 0.86 -11.95 3.94
C GLY A 211 0.46 -13.43 3.93
N ILE A 212 -0.79 -13.76 3.56
CA ILE A 212 -1.23 -15.15 3.41
C ILE A 212 -0.42 -15.86 2.31
N VAL A 213 -0.23 -15.23 1.14
CA VAL A 213 0.58 -15.80 0.05
C VAL A 213 2.01 -16.07 0.52
N ALA A 214 2.65 -15.09 1.17
CA ALA A 214 4.01 -15.21 1.71
C ALA A 214 4.12 -16.33 2.76
N ALA A 215 3.16 -16.39 3.69
CA ALA A 215 3.12 -17.40 4.75
C ALA A 215 2.92 -18.81 4.18
N CYS A 216 2.07 -18.96 3.16
CA CYS A 216 1.87 -20.24 2.49
C CYS A 216 3.15 -20.74 1.81
N HIS A 217 3.90 -19.83 1.18
CA HIS A 217 5.16 -20.16 0.50
C HIS A 217 6.30 -20.49 1.48
N CYS A 218 6.50 -19.66 2.51
CA CYS A 218 7.65 -19.77 3.41
C CYS A 218 7.42 -20.63 4.66
N LYS A 219 6.17 -20.81 5.10
CA LYS A 219 5.80 -21.55 6.33
C LYS A 219 6.57 -21.09 7.59
N THR A 220 6.85 -19.79 7.67
CA THR A 220 7.62 -19.15 8.74
C THR A 220 6.99 -17.80 9.11
N ASN A 221 7.55 -17.11 10.11
CA ASN A 221 7.16 -15.73 10.38
C ASN A 221 7.52 -14.84 9.19
N ILE A 222 6.57 -14.03 8.73
CA ILE A 222 6.71 -13.15 7.57
C ILE A 222 6.31 -11.74 7.96
N VAL A 223 7.02 -10.76 7.40
CA VAL A 223 6.72 -9.34 7.57
C VAL A 223 6.84 -8.60 6.24
N THR A 224 6.05 -7.55 6.09
CA THR A 224 6.10 -6.64 4.95
C THR A 224 7.39 -5.83 5.02
N ALA A 225 8.23 -5.91 3.99
CA ALA A 225 9.48 -5.16 3.90
C ALA A 225 9.35 -3.89 3.08
N SER A 226 8.55 -3.92 2.01
CA SER A 226 8.21 -2.73 1.23
C SER A 226 6.94 -2.94 0.42
N VAL A 227 6.30 -1.83 0.03
CA VAL A 227 5.25 -1.83 -0.99
C VAL A 227 5.69 -0.89 -2.10
N ASP A 228 5.65 -1.36 -3.34
CA ASP A 228 5.87 -0.51 -4.50
C ASP A 228 4.74 0.51 -4.67
N ALA A 229 4.90 1.45 -5.59
CA ALA A 229 3.92 2.51 -5.77
C ALA A 229 2.52 1.96 -6.08
N ILE A 230 1.52 2.45 -5.35
CA ILE A 230 0.11 2.02 -5.47
C ILE A 230 -0.67 3.11 -6.20
N ASN A 231 -1.34 2.75 -7.28
CA ASN A 231 -2.24 3.64 -8.00
C ASN A 231 -3.70 3.21 -7.77
N PHE A 232 -4.54 4.14 -7.30
CA PHE A 232 -5.97 3.91 -7.16
C PHE A 232 -6.67 4.30 -8.46
N HIS A 233 -6.88 3.33 -9.35
CA HIS A 233 -7.38 3.56 -10.71
C HIS A 233 -8.85 3.99 -10.74
N ARG A 234 -9.68 3.37 -9.89
CA ARG A 234 -11.12 3.61 -9.82
C ARG A 234 -11.60 3.58 -8.39
N LYS A 235 -12.55 4.48 -8.06
CA LYS A 235 -13.19 4.52 -6.75
C LYS A 235 -14.06 3.28 -6.56
N ILE A 236 -14.04 2.71 -5.35
CA ILE A 236 -14.90 1.58 -4.95
C ILE A 236 -16.04 2.14 -4.10
N LYS A 237 -17.28 1.79 -4.42
CA LYS A 237 -18.47 2.27 -3.71
C LYS A 237 -18.89 1.30 -2.60
N LYS A 238 -19.60 1.84 -1.60
CA LYS A 238 -20.35 1.07 -0.60
C LYS A 238 -21.28 0.07 -1.28
N GLY A 239 -21.32 -1.16 -0.76
CA GLY A 239 -22.14 -2.24 -1.32
C GLY A 239 -21.52 -2.96 -2.52
N CYS A 240 -20.35 -2.53 -3.01
CA CYS A 240 -19.55 -3.37 -3.91
C CYS A 240 -19.03 -4.60 -3.15
N VAL A 241 -18.89 -5.72 -3.84
CA VAL A 241 -18.05 -6.84 -3.40
C VAL A 241 -16.69 -6.66 -4.06
N ILE A 242 -15.62 -6.70 -3.26
CA ILE A 242 -14.26 -6.67 -3.79
C ILE A 242 -13.62 -8.04 -3.66
N THR A 243 -12.88 -8.43 -4.69
CA THR A 243 -12.00 -9.61 -4.67
C THR A 243 -10.56 -9.12 -4.71
N ILE A 244 -9.82 -9.43 -3.65
CA ILE A 244 -8.39 -9.17 -3.55
C ILE A 244 -7.69 -10.50 -3.87
N SER A 245 -6.95 -10.55 -4.96
CA SER A 245 -6.22 -11.74 -5.38
C SER A 245 -4.73 -11.48 -5.33
N GLY A 246 -3.98 -12.39 -4.70
CA GLY A 246 -2.53 -12.30 -4.57
C GLY A 246 -1.83 -13.52 -5.15
N ARG A 247 -0.72 -13.30 -5.87
CA ARG A 247 0.13 -14.36 -6.42
C ARG A 247 1.60 -13.98 -6.34
N MET A 248 2.47 -14.96 -6.16
CA MET A 248 3.92 -14.74 -6.21
C MET A 248 4.35 -14.37 -7.63
N THR A 249 5.22 -13.38 -7.77
CA THR A 249 5.82 -13.01 -9.06
C THR A 249 7.32 -13.25 -9.10
N PHE A 250 8.03 -13.05 -7.99
CA PHE A 250 9.48 -13.20 -7.96
C PHE A 250 9.99 -13.57 -6.56
N THR A 251 11.06 -14.35 -6.49
CA THR A 251 11.79 -14.62 -5.23
C THR A 251 13.25 -14.30 -5.40
N SER A 252 13.80 -13.48 -4.50
CA SER A 252 15.25 -13.38 -4.31
C SER A 252 15.71 -14.43 -3.27
N ASN A 253 17.00 -14.45 -2.95
CA ASN A 253 17.50 -15.31 -1.88
C ASN A 253 16.86 -15.02 -0.50
N LYS A 254 16.37 -13.80 -0.26
CA LYS A 254 15.86 -13.37 1.07
C LYS A 254 14.53 -12.63 1.03
N SER A 255 13.88 -12.53 -0.13
CA SER A 255 12.64 -11.77 -0.27
C SER A 255 11.70 -12.38 -1.30
N MET A 256 10.41 -12.10 -1.14
CA MET A 256 9.32 -12.50 -2.00
C MET A 256 8.66 -11.25 -2.56
N GLU A 257 8.44 -11.18 -3.87
CA GLU A 257 7.58 -10.19 -4.51
C GLU A 257 6.23 -10.83 -4.82
N ILE A 258 5.16 -10.17 -4.39
CA ILE A 258 3.79 -10.63 -4.50
C ILE A 258 2.97 -9.56 -5.20
N GLU A 259 2.38 -9.92 -6.33
CA GLU A 259 1.41 -9.08 -7.02
C GLU A 259 0.05 -9.22 -6.37
N VAL A 260 -0.58 -8.10 -6.06
CA VAL A 260 -1.94 -8.05 -5.49
C VAL A 260 -2.84 -7.20 -6.36
N LEU A 261 -3.96 -7.78 -6.76
CA LEU A 261 -4.97 -7.17 -7.62
C LEU A 261 -6.27 -7.02 -6.84
N VAL A 262 -6.89 -5.84 -6.91
CA VAL A 262 -8.20 -5.56 -6.31
C VAL A 262 -9.20 -5.31 -7.40
N ASP A 263 -10.12 -6.24 -7.58
CA ASP A 263 -11.25 -6.07 -8.48
C ASP A 263 -12.52 -5.79 -7.70
N ALA A 264 -13.37 -4.89 -8.20
CA ALA A 264 -14.64 -4.51 -7.60
C ALA A 264 -15.81 -4.91 -8.49
N ASP A 265 -16.84 -5.47 -7.87
CA ASP A 265 -18.09 -5.90 -8.49
C ASP A 265 -19.29 -5.15 -7.83
N PRO A 266 -19.99 -4.26 -8.56
CA PRO A 266 -21.19 -3.60 -8.05
C PRO A 266 -22.38 -4.56 -8.02
N LEU A 267 -22.79 -5.03 -6.84
CA LEU A 267 -23.93 -5.96 -6.72
C LEU A 267 -25.27 -5.34 -7.17
N VAL A 268 -25.47 -4.05 -6.91
CA VAL A 268 -26.74 -3.35 -7.21
C VAL A 268 -26.77 -2.79 -8.63
N GLU A 269 -25.60 -2.51 -9.21
CA GLU A 269 -25.43 -1.95 -10.56
C GLU A 269 -24.68 -2.98 -11.45
N ALA A 270 -25.14 -4.24 -11.43
CA ALA A 270 -24.44 -5.39 -12.00
C ALA A 270 -24.17 -5.23 -13.51
N GLU A 271 -24.98 -4.46 -14.21
CA GLU A 271 -24.80 -4.13 -15.63
C GLU A 271 -23.47 -3.38 -15.91
N LYS A 272 -22.85 -2.77 -14.89
CA LYS A 272 -21.56 -2.08 -15.04
C LYS A 272 -20.37 -3.03 -15.10
N GLY A 273 -20.56 -4.30 -14.73
CA GLY A 273 -19.53 -5.33 -14.73
C GLY A 273 -18.41 -5.09 -13.71
N LYS A 274 -17.62 -6.15 -13.53
CA LYS A 274 -16.42 -6.17 -12.68
C LYS A 274 -15.34 -5.27 -13.26
N TYR A 275 -14.58 -4.58 -12.40
CA TYR A 275 -13.46 -3.73 -12.83
C TYR A 275 -12.26 -3.75 -11.87
N ARG A 276 -11.06 -3.55 -12.41
CA ARG A 276 -9.83 -3.35 -11.63
C ARG A 276 -9.88 -1.99 -10.93
N ALA A 277 -9.78 -2.00 -9.60
CA ALA A 277 -9.71 -0.80 -8.78
C ALA A 277 -8.26 -0.43 -8.42
N VAL A 278 -7.44 -1.41 -8.02
CA VAL A 278 -6.07 -1.19 -7.52
C VAL A 278 -5.17 -2.36 -7.92
N THR A 279 -3.92 -2.08 -8.25
CA THR A 279 -2.83 -3.05 -8.43
C THR A 279 -1.63 -2.59 -7.60
N ALA A 280 -0.94 -3.52 -6.92
CA ALA A 280 0.31 -3.23 -6.23
C ALA A 280 1.24 -4.46 -6.16
N PHE A 281 2.52 -4.20 -5.91
CA PHE A 281 3.52 -5.23 -5.61
C PHE A 281 4.00 -5.07 -4.17
N PHE A 282 3.91 -6.14 -3.40
CA PHE A 282 4.38 -6.22 -2.02
C PHE A 282 5.67 -7.02 -1.98
N THR A 283 6.67 -6.51 -1.26
CA THR A 283 7.87 -7.28 -0.93
C THR A 283 7.79 -7.76 0.51
N TYR A 284 7.84 -9.07 0.70
CA TYR A 284 7.87 -9.73 2.00
C TYR A 284 9.23 -10.36 2.28
N ILE A 285 9.57 -10.46 3.56
CA ILE A 285 10.73 -11.22 4.04
C ILE A 285 10.29 -12.23 5.09
N SER A 286 11.02 -13.33 5.18
CA SER A 286 10.88 -14.31 6.26
C SER A 286 11.85 -13.96 7.40
N LEU A 287 11.42 -14.09 8.64
CA LEU A 287 12.20 -13.84 9.84
C LEU A 287 12.31 -15.08 10.72
N ASP A 288 13.46 -15.24 11.38
CA ASP A 288 13.63 -16.20 12.47
C ASP A 288 13.09 -15.67 13.81
N LYS A 289 13.30 -16.45 14.88
CA LYS A 289 12.87 -16.10 16.25
C LYS A 289 13.59 -14.86 16.82
N ASP A 290 14.76 -14.52 16.28
CA ASP A 290 15.55 -13.36 16.67
C ASP A 290 15.30 -12.15 15.75
N ASN A 291 14.25 -12.21 14.92
CA ASN A 291 13.91 -11.21 13.90
C ASN A 291 15.00 -11.01 12.82
N LYS A 292 15.80 -12.04 12.51
CA LYS A 292 16.79 -11.98 11.43
C LYS A 292 16.23 -12.57 10.13
N PRO A 293 16.55 -11.97 8.95
CA PRO A 293 16.06 -12.47 7.67
C PRO A 293 16.57 -13.88 7.32
N LEU A 294 15.63 -14.80 7.06
CA LEU A 294 15.89 -16.16 6.61
C LEU A 294 15.97 -16.25 5.07
N PRO A 295 16.68 -17.25 4.52
CA PRO A 295 16.57 -17.60 3.11
C PRO A 295 15.13 -17.99 2.73
N VAL A 296 14.68 -17.54 1.56
CA VAL A 296 13.33 -17.83 1.03
C VAL A 296 13.40 -19.01 0.06
N PRO A 297 12.45 -19.97 0.11
CA PRO A 297 12.37 -21.04 -0.89
C PRO A 297 12.24 -20.48 -2.32
N PRO A 298 13.00 -20.99 -3.30
CA PRO A 298 12.89 -20.51 -4.67
C PRO A 298 11.52 -20.82 -5.26
N LEU A 299 10.95 -19.86 -6.01
CA LEU A 299 9.71 -20.05 -6.74
C LEU A 299 9.94 -20.96 -7.96
N LYS A 300 9.19 -22.05 -8.04
CA LYS A 300 9.08 -22.90 -9.23
C LYS A 300 8.07 -22.28 -10.19
N LEU A 301 8.45 -22.12 -11.45
CA LEU A 301 7.67 -21.44 -12.46
C LEU A 301 7.08 -22.46 -13.43
N GLU A 302 5.81 -22.30 -13.76
CA GLU A 302 5.07 -23.13 -14.69
C GLU A 302 4.57 -22.28 -15.87
N GLY A 303 5.13 -22.53 -17.06
CA GLY A 303 4.73 -21.85 -18.29
C GLY A 303 5.35 -20.47 -18.52
N GLU A 304 5.09 -19.92 -19.69
CA GLU A 304 5.75 -18.69 -20.19
C GLU A 304 5.31 -17.43 -19.43
N GLU A 305 4.03 -17.35 -19.04
CA GLU A 305 3.49 -16.19 -18.32
C GLU A 305 4.11 -16.03 -16.92
N GLU A 306 4.37 -17.13 -16.22
CA GLU A 306 5.07 -17.10 -14.93
C GLU A 306 6.53 -16.70 -15.10
N GLN A 307 7.21 -17.22 -16.13
CA GLN A 307 8.58 -16.84 -16.46
C GLN A 307 8.71 -15.36 -16.78
N LYS A 308 7.79 -14.83 -17.59
CA LYS A 308 7.73 -13.40 -17.94
C LYS A 308 7.55 -12.54 -16.69
N ARG A 309 6.58 -12.87 -15.84
CA ARG A 309 6.34 -12.15 -14.57
C ARG A 309 7.55 -12.21 -13.64
N PHE A 310 8.26 -13.34 -13.61
CA PHE A 310 9.47 -13.51 -12.84
C PHE A 310 10.61 -12.60 -13.29
N GLU A 311 10.86 -12.49 -14.61
CA GLU A 311 11.86 -11.58 -15.13
C GLU A 311 11.48 -10.10 -14.92
N GLU A 312 10.20 -9.75 -15.04
CA GLU A 312 9.72 -8.41 -14.71
C GLU A 312 9.92 -8.08 -13.21
N GLY A 313 9.63 -9.03 -12.32
CA GLY A 313 9.84 -8.89 -10.88
C GLY A 313 11.32 -8.78 -10.51
N LYS A 314 12.18 -9.54 -11.19
CA LYS A 314 13.63 -9.42 -11.07
C LYS A 314 14.12 -8.03 -11.51
N ALA A 315 13.60 -7.50 -12.62
CA ALA A 315 13.94 -6.16 -13.08
C ALA A 315 13.53 -5.08 -12.07
N ARG A 316 12.31 -5.14 -11.53
CA ARG A 316 11.85 -4.26 -10.44
C ARG A 316 12.76 -4.37 -9.22
N TYR A 317 13.08 -5.59 -8.79
CA TYR A 317 13.99 -5.84 -7.67
C TYR A 317 15.37 -5.20 -7.87
N LEU A 318 15.97 -5.34 -9.05
CA LEU A 318 17.29 -4.77 -9.36
C LEU A 318 17.24 -3.24 -9.37
N GLN A 319 16.22 -2.64 -10.00
CA GLN A 319 16.03 -1.19 -9.98
C GLN A 319 15.86 -0.67 -8.56
N ASN A 320 15.05 -1.35 -7.74
CA ASN A 320 14.80 -1.01 -6.35
C ASN A 320 16.04 -1.19 -5.47
N LYS A 321 16.87 -2.20 -5.74
CA LYS A 321 18.16 -2.40 -5.08
C LYS A 321 19.15 -1.29 -5.42
N ALA A 322 19.25 -0.91 -6.69
CA ALA A 322 20.12 0.19 -7.13
C ALA A 322 19.73 1.53 -6.47
N LYS A 323 18.43 1.86 -6.45
CA LYS A 323 17.92 3.06 -5.75
C LYS A 323 18.34 3.10 -4.28
N ARG A 324 18.15 1.99 -3.55
CA ARG A 324 18.53 1.89 -2.12
C ARG A 324 20.04 2.04 -1.88
N LEU A 325 20.88 1.56 -2.79
CA LEU A 325 22.34 1.72 -2.67
C LEU A 325 22.74 3.19 -2.88
N ALA A 326 22.20 3.83 -3.92
CA ALA A 326 22.43 5.25 -4.18
C ALA A 326 21.93 6.15 -3.02
N ASP A 327 20.81 5.80 -2.38
CA ASP A 327 20.31 6.53 -1.21
C ASP A 327 21.23 6.39 0.01
N LYS A 328 21.85 5.22 0.21
CA LYS A 328 22.83 5.01 1.29
C LYS A 328 24.11 5.79 1.05
N GLU A 329 24.60 5.80 -0.19
CA GLU A 329 25.80 6.57 -0.57
C GLU A 329 25.58 8.08 -0.40
N ARG A 330 24.38 8.59 -0.65
CA ARG A 330 24.03 10.00 -0.41
C ARG A 330 23.92 10.41 1.06
N GLN A 331 23.78 9.43 1.96
CA GLN A 331 23.63 9.65 3.41
C GLN A 331 24.95 9.45 4.18
N GLN A 332 26.02 9.00 3.50
CA GLN A 332 27.37 8.87 4.02
C GLN A 332 28.21 10.07 3.61
#